data_AF-A0A4P7L572-F1
#
_entry.id   AF-A0A4P7L572-F1
#
_cell.length_a   1.000
_cell.length_b   1.000
_cell.length_c   1.000
_cell.angle_alpha   90.00
_cell.angle_beta   90.00
_cell.angle_gamma   90.00
#
_symmetry.space_group_name_H-M   'P 1'
#
loop_
_entity.id
_entity.type
_entity.pdbx_description
1 polymer ?
#
loop_
_entity_poly.entity_id
_entity_poly.type
_entity_poly.pdbx_seq_one_letter_code
_entity_poly.pdbx_strand_id
1 'polypeptide(L)'
;MQNLLFCDLETYSDIPINCGTHRYAENAEILLFAYAYNHGSVKVWDVTQDKTMPTDLKTCLDDPAILTVWHNGGMFDTVILKHVLNIDLPLSRVHDTLVQALAHGLPGALGSLCDIFNVNSDKTKDKEGKALIQLFCKPRPKNSKIQRATALTHFEEWQRFKIRRF
;
A
#
# COMPACT_ATOMS: atom_id res chain seq x y z
N MET A 1 -16.36 4.12 20.40
CA MET A 1 -14.97 3.91 19.95
C MET A 1 -15.03 3.85 18.42
N GLN A 2 -14.17 4.57 17.70
CA GLN A 2 -14.20 4.51 16.22
C GLN A 2 -13.64 3.17 15.76
N ASN A 3 -14.29 2.54 14.77
CA ASN A 3 -13.82 1.31 14.15
C ASN A 3 -12.93 1.67 12.96
N LEU A 4 -11.65 1.30 13.05
CA LEU A 4 -10.62 1.66 12.08
C LEU A 4 -10.11 0.43 11.35
N LEU A 5 -9.97 0.53 10.03
CA LEU A 5 -9.27 -0.41 9.18
C LEU A 5 -8.02 0.27 8.64
N PHE A 6 -6.85 -0.09 9.15
CA PHE A 6 -5.56 0.37 8.62
C PHE A 6 -5.25 -0.40 7.34
N CYS A 7 -4.82 0.30 6.30
CA CYS A 7 -4.58 -0.28 4.98
C CYS A 7 -3.31 0.27 4.32
N ASP A 8 -2.67 -0.55 3.50
CA ASP A 8 -1.54 -0.18 2.64
C ASP A 8 -1.56 -1.07 1.38
N LEU A 9 -1.32 -0.48 0.21
CA LEU A 9 -1.21 -1.22 -1.06
C LEU A 9 0.22 -1.20 -1.58
N GLU A 10 0.64 -2.35 -2.12
CA GLU A 10 1.80 -2.43 -3.00
C GLU A 10 1.33 -2.68 -4.41
N THR A 11 1.71 -1.81 -5.34
CA THR A 11 1.20 -1.82 -6.70
C THR A 11 2.32 -1.83 -7.72
N TYR A 12 2.09 -2.50 -8.85
CA TYR A 12 2.96 -2.42 -10.03
C TYR A 12 2.24 -1.65 -11.14
N SER A 13 2.97 -0.84 -11.88
CA SER A 13 2.53 -0.32 -13.18
C SER A 13 3.77 -0.14 -14.05
N ASP A 14 3.65 -0.37 -15.34
CA ASP A 14 4.69 -0.04 -16.31
C ASP A 14 4.75 1.47 -16.61
N ILE A 15 3.72 2.21 -16.21
CA ILE A 15 3.66 3.66 -16.24
C ILE A 15 4.32 4.21 -14.96
N PRO A 16 5.30 5.12 -15.08
CA PRO A 16 5.88 5.79 -13.92
C PRO A 16 4.86 6.60 -13.11
N ILE A 17 4.93 6.53 -11.77
CA ILE A 17 4.02 7.26 -10.87
C ILE A 17 4.11 8.80 -11.02
N ASN A 18 5.24 9.32 -11.52
CA ASN A 18 5.41 10.74 -11.79
C ASN A 18 4.61 11.23 -13.03
N CYS A 19 4.00 10.33 -13.79
CA CYS A 19 3.00 10.66 -14.80
C CYS A 19 1.61 10.97 -14.21
N GLY A 20 1.45 10.86 -12.88
CA GLY A 20 0.22 11.12 -12.15
C GLY A 20 -0.54 9.83 -11.79
N THR A 21 -1.25 9.84 -10.65
CA THR A 21 -1.94 8.66 -10.10
C THR A 21 -2.94 8.05 -11.09
N HIS A 22 -3.80 8.85 -11.71
CA HIS A 22 -4.83 8.32 -12.61
C HIS A 22 -4.22 7.61 -13.82
N ARG A 23 -3.20 8.21 -14.43
CA ARG A 23 -2.49 7.60 -15.56
C ARG A 23 -1.71 6.35 -15.13
N TYR A 24 -1.11 6.36 -13.94
CA TYR A 24 -0.48 5.18 -13.34
C TYR A 24 -1.50 4.04 -13.14
N ALA A 25 -2.69 4.38 -12.65
CA ALA A 25 -3.76 3.44 -12.29
C ALA A 25 -4.33 2.67 -13.50
N GLU A 26 -4.29 3.26 -14.70
CA GLU A 26 -4.77 2.62 -15.94
C GLU A 26 -4.08 1.28 -16.24
N ASN A 27 -2.80 1.15 -15.86
CA ASN A 27 -2.01 -0.07 -16.02
C ASN A 27 -1.62 -0.70 -14.67
N ALA A 28 -2.24 -0.27 -13.58
CA ALA A 28 -1.84 -0.73 -12.25
C ALA A 28 -2.35 -2.15 -11.96
N GLU A 29 -1.54 -2.88 -11.23
CA GLU A 29 -1.87 -4.15 -10.59
C GLU A 29 -1.63 -4.01 -9.09
N ILE A 30 -2.59 -4.44 -8.27
CA ILE A 30 -2.34 -4.62 -6.84
C ILE A 30 -1.56 -5.93 -6.68
N LEU A 31 -0.39 -5.84 -6.05
CA LEU A 31 0.46 -6.97 -5.71
C LEU A 31 0.10 -7.52 -4.33
N LEU A 32 0.14 -6.65 -3.33
CA LEU A 32 -0.16 -6.97 -1.94
C LEU A 32 -1.14 -5.93 -1.39
N PHE A 33 -2.06 -6.40 -0.53
CA PHE A 33 -2.93 -5.55 0.27
C PHE A 33 -2.71 -5.90 1.74
N ALA A 34 -2.00 -5.03 2.46
CA ALA A 34 -1.80 -5.17 3.89
C ALA A 34 -2.91 -4.44 4.66
N TYR A 35 -3.47 -5.09 5.69
CA TYR A 35 -4.56 -4.53 6.46
C TYR A 35 -4.57 -5.00 7.92
N ALA A 36 -5.10 -4.14 8.80
CA ALA A 36 -5.33 -4.47 10.21
C ALA A 36 -6.61 -3.78 10.71
N TYR A 37 -7.47 -4.54 11.39
CA TYR A 37 -8.68 -4.00 12.00
C TYR A 37 -8.40 -3.62 13.45
N ASN A 38 -8.58 -2.34 13.79
CA ASN A 38 -8.27 -1.75 15.11
C ASN A 38 -6.87 -2.16 15.60
N HIS A 39 -6.80 -2.88 16.71
CA HIS A 39 -5.57 -3.39 17.32
C HIS A 39 -5.31 -4.87 17.00
N GLY A 40 -6.02 -5.41 16.00
CA GLY A 40 -5.83 -6.78 15.54
C GLY A 40 -4.48 -6.99 14.85
N SER A 41 -4.13 -8.26 14.64
CA SER A 41 -2.93 -8.62 13.90
C SER A 41 -3.01 -8.14 12.45
N VAL A 42 -1.88 -7.66 11.94
CA VAL A 42 -1.69 -7.40 10.51
C VAL A 42 -1.92 -8.67 9.70
N LYS A 43 -2.62 -8.50 8.59
CA LYS A 43 -2.78 -9.51 7.54
C LYS A 43 -2.31 -8.93 6.21
N VAL A 44 -1.80 -9.79 5.34
CA VAL A 44 -1.37 -9.41 3.99
C VAL A 44 -2.03 -10.35 3.00
N TRP A 45 -2.89 -9.80 2.16
CA TRP A 45 -3.46 -10.49 1.01
C TRP A 45 -2.51 -10.40 -0.18
N ASP A 46 -1.97 -11.54 -0.60
CA ASP A 46 -1.18 -11.65 -1.83
C ASP A 46 -2.12 -11.83 -3.02
N VAL A 47 -2.46 -10.71 -3.65
CA VAL A 47 -3.38 -10.64 -4.80
C VAL A 47 -2.80 -11.34 -6.03
N THR A 48 -1.49 -11.61 -6.06
CA THR A 48 -0.85 -12.34 -7.15
C THR A 48 -1.05 -13.86 -7.04
N GLN A 49 -1.28 -14.37 -5.83
CA GLN A 49 -1.49 -15.80 -5.56
C GLN A 49 -2.97 -16.18 -5.51
N ASP A 50 -3.80 -15.36 -4.88
CA ASP A 50 -5.25 -15.57 -4.82
C ASP A 50 -5.98 -14.27 -5.18
N LYS A 51 -6.81 -14.32 -6.23
CA LYS A 51 -7.61 -13.17 -6.67
C LYS A 51 -8.86 -12.97 -5.81
N THR A 52 -9.18 -13.91 -4.95
CA THR A 52 -10.31 -13.83 -4.02
C THR A 52 -9.96 -12.93 -2.85
N MET A 53 -10.70 -11.85 -2.67
CA MET A 53 -10.52 -10.97 -1.51
C MET A 53 -10.86 -11.71 -0.21
N PRO A 54 -10.03 -11.63 0.84
CA PRO A 54 -10.35 -12.17 2.15
C PRO A 54 -11.68 -11.63 2.68
N THR A 55 -12.51 -12.53 3.23
CA THR A 55 -13.86 -12.17 3.68
C THR A 55 -13.86 -11.10 4.77
N ASP A 56 -12.87 -11.12 5.66
CA ASP A 56 -12.74 -10.14 6.75
C ASP A 56 -12.35 -8.74 6.24
N LEU A 57 -11.45 -8.67 5.26
CA LEU A 57 -11.15 -7.42 4.55
C LEU A 57 -12.38 -6.88 3.83
N LYS A 58 -13.06 -7.74 3.07
CA LYS A 58 -14.28 -7.37 2.33
C LYS A 58 -15.36 -6.84 3.27
N THR A 59 -15.59 -7.51 4.39
CA THR A 59 -16.56 -7.08 5.41
C THR A 59 -16.25 -5.68 5.92
N CYS A 60 -14.98 -5.36 6.17
CA CYS A 60 -14.59 -4.04 6.63
C CYS A 60 -14.73 -2.96 5.56
N LEU A 61 -14.39 -3.27 4.31
CA LEU A 61 -14.53 -2.35 3.18
C LEU A 61 -16.00 -2.06 2.86
N ASP A 62 -16.89 -3.04 3.00
CA ASP A 62 -18.32 -2.89 2.73
C ASP A 62 -19.09 -2.14 3.84
N ASP A 63 -18.60 -2.16 5.08
CA ASP A 63 -19.28 -1.53 6.21
C ASP A 63 -19.08 0.00 6.24
N PRO A 64 -20.13 0.81 6.00
CA PRO A 64 -20.00 2.27 5.98
C PRO A 64 -19.65 2.89 7.34
N ALA A 65 -19.81 2.16 8.45
CA ALA A 65 -19.45 2.63 9.79
C ALA A 65 -17.94 2.49 10.10
N ILE A 66 -17.19 1.77 9.26
CA ILE A 66 -15.74 1.59 9.42
C ILE A 66 -15.02 2.66 8.61
N LEU A 67 -14.16 3.42 9.30
CA LEU A 67 -13.21 4.33 8.67
C LEU A 67 -11.97 3.54 8.23
N THR A 68 -11.50 3.82 7.04
CA THR A 68 -10.25 3.28 6.51
C THR A 68 -9.12 4.28 6.73
N VAL A 69 -7.99 3.82 7.24
CA VAL A 69 -6.83 4.64 7.57
C VAL A 69 -5.72 4.35 6.57
N TRP A 70 -5.20 5.41 5.96
CA TRP A 70 -4.17 5.34 4.94
C TRP A 70 -3.11 6.43 5.17
N HIS A 71 -2.01 6.35 4.43
CA HIS A 71 -1.06 7.44 4.31
C HIS A 71 -0.92 7.80 2.82
N ASN A 72 -1.48 8.94 2.40
CA ASN A 72 -1.67 9.33 0.99
C ASN A 72 -2.74 8.52 0.22
N GLY A 73 -3.63 7.82 0.92
CA GLY A 73 -4.65 6.96 0.30
C GLY A 73 -5.79 7.71 -0.38
N GLY A 74 -6.11 8.93 0.07
CA GLY A 74 -7.12 9.76 -0.59
C GLY A 74 -6.70 10.15 -2.02
N MET A 75 -5.39 10.26 -2.28
CA MET A 75 -4.83 10.67 -3.57
C MET A 75 -4.27 9.52 -4.41
N PHE A 76 -3.94 8.39 -3.77
CA PHE A 76 -3.33 7.23 -4.43
C PHE A 76 -4.22 5.98 -4.32
N ASP A 77 -4.30 5.37 -3.14
CA ASP A 77 -4.89 4.05 -2.95
C ASP A 77 -6.37 3.97 -3.37
N THR A 78 -7.17 4.99 -3.07
CA THR A 78 -8.60 5.03 -3.49
C THR A 78 -8.76 4.99 -5.01
N VAL A 79 -7.86 5.64 -5.74
CA VAL A 79 -7.84 5.61 -7.21
C VAL A 79 -7.48 4.19 -7.68
N ILE A 80 -6.46 3.56 -7.09
CA ILE A 80 -6.09 2.18 -7.41
C ILE A 80 -7.24 1.20 -7.10
N LEU A 81 -7.88 1.30 -5.93
CA LEU A 81 -9.01 0.46 -5.54
C LEU A 81 -10.17 0.54 -6.55
N LYS A 82 -10.48 1.76 -7.00
CA LYS A 82 -11.51 1.99 -8.01
C LYS A 82 -11.15 1.38 -9.36
N HIS A 83 -9.93 1.59 -9.82
CA HIS A 83 -9.49 1.09 -11.13
C HIS A 83 -9.28 -0.43 -11.17
N VAL A 84 -8.70 -1.01 -10.14
CA VAL A 84 -8.25 -2.41 -10.15
C VAL A 84 -9.27 -3.36 -9.53
N LEU A 85 -9.93 -2.96 -8.45
CA LEU A 85 -10.89 -3.81 -7.72
C LEU A 85 -12.35 -3.38 -7.92
N ASN A 86 -12.60 -2.30 -8.66
CA ASN A 86 -13.93 -1.70 -8.82
C ASN A 86 -14.58 -1.32 -7.47
N ILE A 87 -13.76 -0.89 -6.52
CA ILE A 87 -14.21 -0.43 -5.19
C ILE A 87 -14.14 1.09 -5.17
N ASP A 88 -15.30 1.74 -5.17
CA ASP A 88 -15.41 3.20 -5.03
C ASP A 88 -15.55 3.55 -3.54
N LEU A 89 -14.42 3.72 -2.86
CA LEU A 89 -14.36 4.01 -1.44
C LEU A 89 -14.69 5.50 -1.19
N PRO A 90 -15.78 5.84 -0.48
CA PRO A 90 -16.14 7.23 -0.24
C PRO A 90 -15.06 7.96 0.55
N LEU A 91 -14.65 9.16 0.11
CA LEU A 91 -13.64 9.96 0.81
C LEU A 91 -14.04 10.32 2.25
N SER A 92 -15.34 10.36 2.56
CA SER A 92 -15.84 10.51 3.94
C SER A 92 -15.45 9.36 4.88
N ARG A 93 -15.07 8.21 4.32
CA ARG A 93 -14.54 7.04 5.06
C ARG A 93 -13.02 6.94 5.01
N VAL A 94 -12.32 7.87 4.39
CA VAL A 94 -10.87 7.86 4.24
C VAL A 94 -10.26 8.81 5.26
N HIS A 95 -9.61 8.23 6.27
CA HIS A 95 -8.77 8.95 7.21
C HIS A 95 -7.33 8.94 6.69
N ASP A 96 -6.91 10.03 6.06
CA ASP A 96 -5.58 10.15 5.47
C ASP A 96 -4.60 10.84 6.42
N THR A 97 -3.64 10.07 6.92
CA THR A 97 -2.64 10.54 7.88
C THR A 97 -1.63 11.51 7.26
N LEU A 98 -1.41 11.47 5.94
CA LEU A 98 -0.58 12.48 5.25
C LEU A 98 -1.30 13.83 5.26
N VAL A 99 -2.58 13.84 4.91
CA VAL A 99 -3.39 15.07 4.92
C VAL A 99 -3.48 15.64 6.34
N GLN A 100 -3.69 14.79 7.34
CA GLN A 100 -3.66 15.19 8.75
C GLN A 100 -2.31 15.82 9.14
N ALA A 101 -1.19 15.20 8.77
CA ALA A 101 0.13 15.74 9.07
C ALA A 101 0.32 17.15 8.46
N LEU A 102 0.00 17.31 7.18
CA LEU A 102 0.11 18.60 6.49
C LEU A 102 -0.80 19.66 7.11
N ALA A 103 -2.02 19.31 7.52
CA ALA A 103 -2.94 20.21 8.20
C ALA A 103 -2.40 20.71 9.55
N HIS A 104 -1.52 19.96 10.20
CA HIS A 104 -0.83 20.32 11.43
C HIS A 104 0.55 20.96 11.21
N GLY A 105 0.92 21.29 9.97
CA GLY A 105 2.23 21.87 9.64
C GLY A 105 3.40 20.87 9.77
N LEU A 106 3.11 19.58 9.82
CA LEU A 106 4.12 18.51 9.85
C LEU A 106 4.51 18.10 8.41
N PRO A 107 5.69 17.48 8.22
CA PRO A 107 6.08 16.96 6.91
C PRO A 107 5.15 15.82 6.47
N GLY A 108 4.86 15.74 5.17
CA GLY A 108 3.97 14.70 4.62
C GLY A 108 4.62 13.33 4.42
N ALA A 109 5.94 13.19 4.60
CA ALA A 109 6.62 11.91 4.39
C ALA A 109 6.52 11.02 5.64
N LEU A 110 5.98 9.81 5.50
CA LEU A 110 5.85 8.85 6.60
C LEU A 110 7.15 8.63 7.38
N GLY A 111 8.28 8.49 6.70
CA GLY A 111 9.59 8.33 7.34
C GLY A 111 9.96 9.52 8.24
N SER A 112 9.70 10.75 7.80
CA SER A 112 9.93 11.96 8.60
C SER A 112 8.99 12.03 9.80
N LEU A 113 7.74 11.59 9.65
CA LEU A 113 6.79 11.51 10.76
C LEU A 113 7.24 10.48 11.81
N CYS A 114 7.70 9.30 11.38
CA CYS A 114 8.24 8.29 12.28
C CYS A 114 9.42 8.83 13.10
N ASP A 115 10.35 9.54 12.45
CA ASP A 115 11.48 10.17 13.12
C ASP A 115 11.02 11.21 14.17
N ILE A 116 10.03 12.07 13.82
CA ILE A 116 9.50 13.10 14.72
C ILE A 116 8.79 12.48 15.94
N PHE A 117 8.00 11.44 15.72
CA PHE A 117 7.22 10.79 16.78
C PHE A 117 8.00 9.74 17.57
N ASN A 118 9.30 9.56 17.27
CA ASN A 118 10.14 8.52 17.87
C ASN A 118 9.51 7.13 17.78
N VAL A 119 8.83 6.84 16.66
CA VAL A 119 8.40 5.48 16.35
C VAL A 119 9.67 4.70 16.03
N ASN A 120 9.94 3.64 16.79
CA ASN A 120 11.14 2.80 16.61
C ASN A 120 11.12 2.14 15.22
N SER A 121 11.62 2.84 14.21
CA SER A 121 11.89 2.32 12.89
C SER A 121 13.31 1.76 12.86
N ASP A 122 13.42 0.47 12.62
CA ASP A 122 14.72 -0.12 12.31
C ASP A 122 15.13 0.37 10.92
N LYS A 123 16.06 1.34 10.87
CA LYS A 123 16.54 1.95 9.62
C LYS A 123 17.09 0.94 8.61
N THR A 124 17.52 -0.25 9.06
CA THR A 124 17.92 -1.35 8.17
C THR A 124 16.69 -1.95 7.48
N LYS A 125 15.57 -2.05 8.21
CA LYS A 125 14.29 -2.49 7.65
C LYS A 125 13.76 -1.53 6.59
N ASP A 126 13.95 -0.23 6.79
CA ASP A 126 13.55 0.80 5.82
C ASP A 126 14.33 0.70 4.50
N LYS A 127 15.65 0.47 4.56
CA LYS A 127 16.50 0.39 3.37
C LYS A 127 16.14 -0.80 2.49
N GLU A 128 16.03 -1.99 3.08
CA GLU A 128 15.65 -3.18 2.33
C GLU A 128 14.18 -3.14 1.90
N GLY A 129 13.28 -2.54 2.69
CA GLY A 129 11.90 -2.29 2.27
C GLY A 129 11.83 -1.43 1.00
N LYS A 130 12.58 -0.32 0.98
CA LYS A 130 12.71 0.52 -0.23
C LYS A 130 13.27 -0.26 -1.42
N ALA A 131 14.26 -1.12 -1.21
CA ALA A 131 14.83 -1.95 -2.27
C ALA A 131 13.80 -2.94 -2.86
N LEU A 132 12.99 -3.58 -2.00
CA LEU A 132 11.93 -4.50 -2.42
C LEU A 132 10.82 -3.77 -3.20
N ILE A 133 10.43 -2.56 -2.78
CA ILE A 133 9.50 -1.71 -3.54
C ILE A 133 10.07 -1.40 -4.93
N GLN A 134 11.34 -0.99 -5.04
CA GLN A 134 11.94 -0.72 -6.36
C GLN A 134 12.01 -1.99 -7.23
N LEU A 135 12.20 -3.16 -6.61
CA LEU A 135 12.29 -4.43 -7.31
C LEU A 135 10.94 -4.88 -7.89
N PHE A 136 9.87 -4.80 -7.09
CA PHE A 136 8.57 -5.38 -7.44
C PHE A 136 7.54 -4.39 -7.99
N CYS A 137 7.57 -3.12 -7.56
CA CYS A 137 6.53 -2.14 -7.86
C CYS A 137 6.80 -1.29 -9.11
N LYS A 138 7.90 -1.57 -9.83
CA LYS A 138 8.31 -0.84 -11.04
C LYS A 138 8.97 -1.76 -12.08
N PRO A 139 8.96 -1.40 -13.37
CA PRO A 139 9.76 -2.08 -14.37
C PRO A 139 11.24 -2.06 -14.00
N ARG A 140 11.95 -3.15 -14.28
CA ARG A 140 13.40 -3.20 -14.11
C ARG A 140 14.09 -2.41 -15.24
N PRO A 141 15.34 -1.97 -15.02
CA PRO A 141 16.12 -1.30 -16.06
C PRO A 141 16.17 -2.13 -17.36
N LYS A 142 16.10 -1.48 -18.53
CA LYS A 142 15.99 -2.14 -19.84
C LYS A 142 17.07 -3.19 -20.13
N ASN A 143 18.25 -3.03 -19.55
CA ASN A 143 19.38 -3.97 -19.66
C ASN A 143 19.25 -5.21 -18.74
N SER A 144 18.19 -5.31 -17.94
CA SER A 144 17.94 -6.46 -17.08
C SER A 144 17.49 -7.66 -17.91
N LYS A 145 18.04 -8.84 -17.62
CA LYS A 145 17.58 -10.10 -18.25
C LYS A 145 16.11 -10.39 -17.98
N ILE A 146 15.65 -10.00 -16.79
CA ILE A 146 14.25 -10.09 -16.35
C ILE A 146 13.71 -8.66 -16.28
N GLN A 147 12.67 -8.36 -17.06
CA GLN A 147 12.10 -7.01 -17.16
C GLN A 147 11.15 -6.67 -16.00
N ARG A 148 10.60 -7.69 -15.32
CA ARG A 148 9.71 -7.54 -14.16
C ARG A 148 9.99 -8.64 -13.14
N ALA A 149 10.28 -8.26 -11.90
CA ALA A 149 10.37 -9.21 -10.81
C ALA A 149 8.98 -9.62 -10.33
N THR A 150 8.84 -10.88 -9.93
CA THR A 150 7.59 -11.51 -9.49
C THR A 150 7.90 -12.55 -8.41
N ALA A 151 6.87 -13.05 -7.73
CA ALA A 151 6.99 -14.15 -6.78
C ALA A 151 7.67 -15.40 -7.38
N LEU A 152 7.52 -15.65 -8.68
CA LEU A 152 8.13 -16.78 -9.38
C LEU A 152 9.61 -16.58 -9.68
N THR A 153 10.00 -15.34 -9.99
CA THR A 153 11.38 -15.03 -10.41
C THR A 153 12.30 -14.67 -9.24
N HIS A 154 11.74 -14.17 -8.13
CA HIS A 154 12.45 -13.69 -6.95
C HIS A 154 11.69 -14.11 -5.68
N PHE A 155 11.57 -15.42 -5.47
CA PHE A 155 10.72 -16.01 -4.43
C PHE A 155 11.13 -15.58 -3.00
N GLU A 156 12.42 -15.57 -2.69
CA GLU A 156 12.92 -15.23 -1.35
C GLU A 156 12.71 -13.74 -1.04
N GLU A 157 12.97 -12.86 -2.02
CA GLU A 157 12.65 -11.44 -1.94
C GLU A 157 11.14 -11.23 -1.76
N TRP A 158 10.30 -12.01 -2.45
CA TRP A 158 8.86 -11.92 -2.33
C TRP A 158 8.35 -12.31 -0.94
N GLN A 159 8.89 -13.38 -0.34
CA GLN A 159 8.53 -13.74 1.04
C GLN A 159 8.91 -12.62 2.02
N ARG A 160 10.09 -12.01 1.85
CA ARG A 160 10.49 -10.84 2.65
C ARG A 160 9.58 -9.63 2.41
N PHE A 161 9.15 -9.42 1.17
CA PHE A 161 8.24 -8.33 0.79
C PHE A 161 6.89 -8.44 1.49
N LYS A 162 6.33 -9.66 1.60
CA LYS A 162 5.08 -9.91 2.33
C LYS A 162 5.19 -9.69 3.84
N ILE A 163 6.31 -10.11 4.46
CA ILE A 163 6.43 -10.13 5.94
C ILE A 163 6.70 -8.73 6.51
N ARG A 164 7.24 -7.81 5.71
CA ARG A 164 7.77 -6.53 6.21
C ARG A 164 6.76 -5.40 6.41
N ARG A 165 5.46 -5.64 6.34
CA ARG A 165 4.48 -4.55 6.33
C ARG A 165 3.86 -4.32 7.71
N PHE A 166 3.95 -3.05 8.12
CA PHE A 166 3.68 -2.37 9.40
C PHE A 166 4.82 -2.35 10.42
#